data_AF-J3JH19-F1
#
_entry.id   AF-J3JH19-F1
#
_cell.length_a   1.000
_cell.length_b   1.000
_cell.length_c   1.000
_cell.angle_alpha   90.00
_cell.angle_beta   90.00
_cell.angle_gamma   90.00
#
_symmetry.space_group_name_H-M   'P 1'
#
loop_
_entity.id
_entity.type
_entity.pdbx_description
1 polymer ?
#
loop_
_entity_poly.entity_id
_entity_poly.type
_entity_poly.pdbx_seq_one_letter_code
_entity_poly.pdbx_strand_id
1 'polypeptide(L)' 'MDRRRLKILIGFAMVSLGLIQAGSFAVGGEMIFSFLGLVYAIIGVAYLWTEVYSPAE' A
#
# COMPACT_ATOMS: atom_id res chain seq x y z
N MET A 1 2.72 9.47 20.01
CA MET A 1 2.47 9.62 18.56
C MET A 1 0.96 9.76 18.35
N ASP A 2 0.50 10.77 17.62
CA ASP A 2 -0.91 10.92 17.27
C ASP A 2 -1.42 9.70 16.50
N ARG A 3 -2.58 9.14 16.87
CA ARG A 3 -3.21 7.99 16.19
C ARG A 3 -3.35 8.22 14.68
N ARG A 4 -3.59 9.47 14.26
CA ARG A 4 -3.69 9.86 12.85
C ARG A 4 -2.35 9.74 12.11
N ARG A 5 -1.24 10.16 12.74
CA ARG A 5 0.10 10.03 12.15
C ARG A 5 0.51 8.56 12.00
N LEU A 6 0.16 7.72 12.98
CA LEU A 6 0.43 6.29 12.93
C LEU A 6 -0.30 5.60 11.77
N LYS A 7 -1.58 5.91 11.57
CA LYS A 7 -2.40 5.42 10.45
C LYS A 7 -1.84 5.82 9.09
N ILE A 8 -1.45 7.09 8.93
CA ILE A 8 -0.78 7.58 7.72
C ILE A 8 0.51 6.79 7.45
N LEU A 9 1.33 6.57 8.48
CA LEU A 9 2.60 5.87 8.35
C LEU A 9 2.42 4.40 7.97
N ILE A 10 1.41 3.74 8.53
CA ILE A 10 1.02 2.36 8.21
C ILE A 10 0.54 2.26 6.75
N GLY A 11 -0.36 3.15 6.32
CA GLY A 11 -0.81 3.20 4.93
C GLY A 11 0.34 3.43 3.96
N PHE A 12 1.23 4.38 4.28
CA PHE A 12 2.37 4.70 3.43
C PHE A 12 3.36 3.54 3.33
N ALA A 13 3.58 2.82 4.44
CA ALA A 13 4.38 1.61 4.46
C ALA A 13 3.75 0.50 3.58
N MET A 14 2.44 0.28 3.67
CA MET A 14 1.74 -0.71 2.82
C MET A 14 1.88 -0.39 1.33
N VAL A 15 1.67 0.87 0.93
CA VAL A 15 1.83 1.30 -0.47
C VAL A 15 3.27 1.09 -0.94
N SER A 16 4.24 1.52 -0.14
CA SER A 16 5.66 1.42 -0.48
C SER A 16 6.11 -0.04 -0.63
N LEU A 17 5.69 -0.91 0.30
CA LEU A 17 6.00 -2.34 0.25
C LEU A 17 5.36 -3.01 -0.96
N GLY A 18 4.09 -2.69 -1.28
CA GLY A 18 3.40 -3.21 -2.46
C GLY A 18 4.08 -2.78 -3.76
N LEU A 19 4.53 -1.53 -3.86
CA LEU A 19 5.28 -1.01 -5.02
C LEU A 19 6.65 -1.68 -5.17
N ILE A 20 7.39 -1.85 -4.08
CA ILE A 20 8.68 -2.54 -4.08
C ILE A 20 8.51 -3.99 -4.50
N GLN A 21 7.48 -4.67 -3.99
CA GLN A 21 7.13 -6.02 -4.38
C GLN A 21 6.78 -6.07 -5.88
N ALA A 22 5.85 -5.23 -6.32
CA ALA A 22 5.41 -5.17 -7.72
C ALA A 22 6.60 -4.96 -8.68
N GLY A 23 7.48 -4.01 -8.37
CA GLY A 23 8.66 -3.70 -9.16
C GLY A 23 9.72 -4.81 -9.16
N SER A 24 10.02 -5.37 -8.00
CA SER A 24 11.05 -6.42 -7.88
C SER A 24 10.65 -7.70 -8.62
N PHE A 25 9.39 -8.11 -8.50
CA PHE A 25 8.88 -9.31 -9.17
C PHE A 25 8.50 -9.07 -10.65
N ALA A 26 8.24 -7.83 -11.06
CA ALA A 26 8.13 -7.48 -12.48
C ALA A 26 9.46 -7.72 -13.22
N VAL A 27 10.58 -7.35 -12.59
CA VAL A 27 11.93 -7.57 -13.14
C VAL A 27 12.33 -9.05 -13.09
N GLY A 28 11.86 -9.80 -12.08
CA GLY A 28 12.10 -11.23 -11.93
C GLY A 28 11.34 -12.14 -12.91
N GLY A 29 10.38 -11.61 -13.67
CA GLY A 29 9.55 -12.40 -14.61
C GLY A 29 8.40 -13.15 -13.95
N GLU A 30 8.20 -13.00 -12.64
CA GLU A 30 7.14 -13.65 -11.88
C GLU A 30 5.90 -12.76 -11.80
N MET A 31 5.12 -12.74 -12.88
CA MET A 31 3.95 -11.86 -13.03
C MET A 31 2.92 -12.00 -11.89
N ILE A 32 2.77 -13.18 -11.30
CA ILE A 32 1.84 -13.43 -10.19
C ILE A 32 2.22 -12.64 -8.93
N PHE A 33 3.51 -12.63 -8.57
CA PHE A 33 3.98 -11.88 -7.41
C PHE A 33 3.98 -10.38 -7.68
N SER A 34 4.22 -9.97 -8.93
CA SER A 34 4.09 -8.57 -9.33
C SER A 34 2.64 -8.07 -9.24
N PHE A 35 1.68 -8.87 -9.71
CA PHE A 35 0.25 -8.57 -9.59
C PHE A 35 -0.20 -8.49 -8.13
N LEU A 36 0.23 -9.43 -7.28
CA LEU A 36 -0.07 -9.41 -5.84
C LEU A 36 0.49 -8.17 -5.16
N GLY A 37 1.72 -7.75 -5.50
CA GLY A 37 2.31 -6.51 -4.99
C GLY A 37 1.50 -5.27 -5.41
N LEU A 38 0.98 -5.26 -6.64
CA LEU A 38 0.16 -4.17 -7.16
C LEU A 38 -1.20 -4.11 -6.44
N VAL A 39 -1.85 -5.26 -6.21
CA VAL A 39 -3.06 -5.35 -5.38
C VAL A 39 -2.79 -4.85 -3.96
N TYR A 40 -1.66 -5.21 -3.38
CA TYR A 40 -1.27 -4.77 -2.04
C TYR A 40 -1.06 -3.25 -1.97
N ALA A 41 -0.43 -2.67 -3.00
CA ALA A 41 -0.28 -1.22 -3.11
C ALA A 41 -1.64 -0.52 -3.22
N ILE A 42 -2.58 -1.05 -4.01
CA ILE A 42 -3.95 -0.53 -4.13
C ILE A 42 -4.68 -0.56 -2.78
N ILE A 43 -4.54 -1.65 -2.00
CA ILE A 43 -5.11 -1.75 -0.65
C ILE A 43 -4.53 -0.68 0.27
N GLY A 44 -3.21 -0.46 0.21
CA GLY A 44 -2.55 0.61 0.97
C GLY A 44 -3.07 2.00 0.62
N VAL A 45 -3.32 2.26 -0.68
CA VAL A 45 -3.91 3.53 -1.16
C VAL A 45 -5.36 3.67 -0.66
N ALA A 46 -6.16 2.61 -0.76
CA ALA A 46 -7.54 2.61 -0.27
C ALA A 46 -7.61 2.84 1.24
N TYR A 47 -6.70 2.23 2.00
CA TYR A 47 -6.56 2.41 3.45
C TYR A 47 -6.17 3.85 3.82
N LEU A 48 -5.20 4.44 3.09
CA LEU A 48 -4.86 5.85 3.22
C LEU A 48 -6.05 6.74 2.87
N TRP A 49 -6.81 6.40 1.83
CA TRP A 49 -7.97 7.18 1.41
C TRP A 49 -9.07 7.19 2.48
N THR A 50 -9.43 6.03 3.04
CA THR A 50 -10.47 5.91 4.07
C THR A 50 -10.05 6.45 5.43
N GLU A 51 -8.78 6.37 5.81
CA GLU A 51 -8.35 6.85 7.13
C GLU A 51 -7.84 8.29 7.14
N VAL A 52 -7.40 8.82 6.01
CA VAL A 52 -6.76 10.14 5.92
C VAL A 52 -7.63 11.15 5.20
N TYR A 53 -8.31 10.74 4.12
CA TYR A 53 -9.03 11.64 3.22
C TYR A 53 -10.56 11.60 3.41
N SER A 54 -11.12 10.42 3.65
CA SER A 54 -12.54 10.20 3.88
C SER A 54 -12.71 9.43 5.19
N PRO A 55 -12.42 10.05 6.36
CA PRO A 55 -12.70 9.41 7.64
C PRO A 55 -14.15 8.95 7.60
N ALA A 56 -14.37 7.64 7.60
CA ALA A 56 -15.72 7.09 7.67
C ALA A 56 -16.31 7.61 9.00
N GLU A 57 -17.23 8.58 8.88
CA GLU A 57 -18.04 9.13 9.97
C GLU A 57 -18.94 8.05 10.57
#